data_AF-A0A436WZV4-F1
#
_entry.id   AF-A0A436WZV4-F1
#
_cell.length_a   1.000
_cell.length_b   1.000
_cell.length_c   1.000
_cell.angle_alpha   90.00
_cell.angle_beta   90.00
_cell.angle_gamma   90.00
#
_symmetry.space_group_name_H-M   'P 1'
#
loop_
_entity.id
_entity.type
_entity.pdbx_description
1 polymer ?
#
loop_
_entity_poly.entity_id
_entity_poly.type
_entity_poly.pdbx_seq_one_letter_code
_entity_poly.pdbx_strand_id
1 'polypeptide(L)' 'MKLRDWRTREQKTLKELAELLGIGQGANPSRRVQRIETGEAPVDAILADKIVSVAGGDVTLQDLNETRRAFLEAASEAAE' A
#
# COMPACT_ATOMS: atom_id res chain seq x y z
N MET A 1 -9.98 -2.90 -5.12
CA MET A 1 -10.17 -2.84 -3.65
C MET A 1 -8.93 -2.24 -2.97
N LYS A 2 -9.00 -1.75 -1.72
CA LYS A 2 -7.80 -1.22 -1.03
C LYS A 2 -6.80 -2.33 -0.68
N LEU A 3 -5.51 -2.02 -0.71
CA LEU A 3 -4.43 -2.98 -0.40
C LEU A 3 -4.57 -3.62 0.99
N ARG A 4 -4.98 -2.83 1.99
CA ARG A 4 -5.23 -3.33 3.36
C ARG A 4 -6.31 -4.41 3.39
N ASP A 5 -7.40 -4.18 2.68
CA ASP A 5 -8.55 -5.09 2.67
C ASP A 5 -8.16 -6.41 2.00
N TRP A 6 -7.43 -6.33 0.88
CA TRP A 6 -6.85 -7.50 0.23
C TRP A 6 -5.90 -8.24 1.18
N ARG A 7 -4.97 -7.55 1.84
CA ARG A 7 -4.01 -8.17 2.77
C ARG A 7 -4.73 -8.92 3.90
N THR A 8 -5.75 -8.29 4.50
CA THR A 8 -6.54 -8.90 5.57
C THR A 8 -7.36 -10.08 5.06
N ARG A 9 -7.97 -10.00 3.86
CA ARG A 9 -8.70 -11.11 3.25
C ARG A 9 -7.80 -12.33 3.00
N GLU A 10 -6.58 -12.09 2.52
CA GLU A 10 -5.55 -13.12 2.31
C GLU A 10 -4.85 -13.57 3.61
N GLN A 11 -5.30 -13.07 4.76
CA GLN A 11 -4.76 -13.37 6.10
C GLN A 11 -3.24 -13.11 6.22
N LYS A 12 -2.72 -12.14 5.46
CA LYS A 12 -1.31 -11.78 5.47
C LYS A 12 -1.01 -10.76 6.56
N THR A 13 0.09 -10.95 7.25
CA THR A 13 0.70 -9.96 8.12
C THR A 13 1.36 -8.86 7.29
N LEU A 14 1.63 -7.72 7.92
CA LEU A 14 2.38 -6.63 7.29
C LEU A 14 3.80 -7.05 6.90
N LYS A 15 4.41 -7.94 7.68
CA LYS A 15 5.75 -8.47 7.42
C LYS A 15 5.75 -9.35 6.16
N GLU A 16 4.81 -10.28 6.07
CA GLU A 16 4.69 -11.16 4.89
C GLU A 16 4.41 -10.35 3.62
N LEU A 17 3.55 -9.33 3.70
CA LEU A 17 3.35 -8.44 2.55
C LEU A 17 4.63 -7.68 2.18
N ALA A 18 5.39 -7.18 3.17
CA ALA A 18 6.65 -6.51 2.88
C ALA A 18 7.66 -7.44 2.18
N GLU A 19 7.73 -8.70 2.61
CA GLU A 19 8.57 -9.74 2.00
C GLU A 19 8.13 -10.03 0.56
N LEU A 20 6.83 -10.23 0.32
CA LEU A 20 6.29 -10.43 -1.04
C LEU A 20 6.60 -9.26 -1.96
N LEU A 21 6.49 -8.03 -1.46
CA LEU A 21 6.81 -6.82 -2.21
C LEU A 21 8.31 -6.56 -2.34
N GLY A 22 9.18 -7.37 -1.70
CA GLY A 22 10.63 -7.17 -1.74
C GLY A 22 11.08 -5.90 -1.02
N ILE A 23 10.23 -5.34 -0.14
CA ILE A 23 10.53 -4.19 0.72
C ILE A 23 10.76 -4.61 2.19
N GLY A 24 10.86 -5.93 2.43
CA GLY A 24 11.12 -6.53 3.73
C GLY A 24 12.53 -6.28 4.27
N GLN A 25 13.46 -5.82 3.43
CA GLN A 25 14.83 -5.51 3.81
C GLN A 25 14.92 -4.03 4.24
N GLY A 26 15.37 -3.76 5.47
CA GLY A 26 15.58 -2.41 5.99
C GLY A 26 14.89 -2.14 7.34
N ALA A 27 14.94 -0.89 7.79
CA ALA A 27 14.34 -0.48 9.05
C ALA A 27 12.80 -0.51 8.97
N ASN A 28 12.18 -1.33 9.82
CA ASN A 28 10.73 -1.43 10.04
C ASN A 28 9.87 -1.63 8.77
N PRO A 29 10.01 -2.78 8.08
CA PRO A 29 9.27 -3.10 6.86
C PRO A 29 7.75 -3.08 7.05
N SER A 30 7.27 -3.50 8.22
CA SER A 30 5.84 -3.47 8.57
C SER A 30 5.28 -2.05 8.58
N ARG A 31 6.02 -1.07 9.14
CA ARG A 31 5.59 0.33 9.12
C ARG A 31 5.58 0.87 7.69
N ARG A 32 6.53 0.49 6.84
CA ARG A 32 6.51 0.88 5.42
C ARG A 32 5.25 0.39 4.71
N VAL A 33 4.86 -0.86 4.92
CA VAL A 33 3.59 -1.40 4.38
C VAL A 33 2.38 -0.63 4.91
N GLN A 34 2.32 -0.34 6.21
CA GLN A 34 1.23 0.47 6.77
C GLN A 34 1.11 1.84 6.10
N ARG A 35 2.24 2.52 5.85
CA ARG A 35 2.23 3.82 5.17
C ARG A 35 1.73 3.72 3.74
N ILE A 36 2.01 2.63 3.06
CA ILE A 36 1.48 2.37 1.71
C ILE A 36 -0.02 2.11 1.78
N GLU A 37 -0.48 1.27 2.73
CA GLU A 37 -1.89 0.94 2.92
C GLU A 37 -2.77 2.14 3.27
N THR A 38 -2.21 3.14 3.96
CA THR A 38 -2.91 4.38 4.29
C THR A 38 -2.76 5.47 3.24
N GLY A 39 -1.94 5.24 2.20
CA GLY A 39 -1.59 6.27 1.22
C GLY A 39 -0.62 7.32 1.76
N GLU A 40 -0.10 7.19 2.98
CA GLU A 40 0.89 8.11 3.58
C GLU A 40 2.22 8.12 2.81
N ALA A 41 2.68 6.94 2.38
CA ALA A 41 3.87 6.79 1.54
C ALA A 41 3.48 6.68 0.06
N PRO A 42 4.16 7.40 -0.84
CA PRO A 42 3.98 7.23 -2.27
C PRO A 42 4.48 5.85 -2.72
N VAL A 43 3.85 5.32 -3.76
CA VAL A 43 4.23 4.06 -4.42
C VAL A 43 4.73 4.42 -5.82
N ASP A 44 5.97 4.07 -6.14
CA ASP A 44 6.51 4.24 -7.50
C ASP A 44 5.94 3.20 -8.48
N ALA A 45 6.19 3.37 -9.78
CA ALA A 45 5.63 2.50 -10.81
C ALA A 45 6.05 1.03 -10.67
N ILE A 46 7.29 0.77 -10.23
CA ILE A 46 7.82 -0.60 -10.08
C ILE A 46 7.12 -1.30 -8.90
N LEU A 47 6.99 -0.59 -7.77
CA LEU A 47 6.30 -1.13 -6.61
C LEU A 47 4.80 -1.29 -6.86
N ALA A 48 4.17 -0.37 -7.60
CA ALA A 48 2.76 -0.48 -7.97
C ALA A 48 2.49 -1.72 -8.83
N ASP A 49 3.30 -1.93 -9.89
CA ASP A 49 3.21 -3.12 -10.74
C ASP A 49 3.36 -4.41 -9.95
N LYS A 50 4.29 -4.43 -8.99
CA LYS A 50 4.50 -5.57 -8.10
C LYS A 50 3.31 -5.82 -7.17
N ILE A 51 2.70 -4.78 -6.61
CA ILE A 51 1.49 -4.90 -5.79
C ILE A 51 0.34 -5.48 -6.63
N VAL A 52 0.11 -4.95 -7.83
CA VAL A 52 -0.95 -5.42 -8.74
C VAL A 52 -0.75 -6.90 -9.08
N SER A 53 0.49 -7.29 -9.38
CA SER A 53 0.87 -8.67 -9.69
C SER A 53 0.68 -9.61 -8.49
N VAL A 54 1.15 -9.22 -7.30
CA VAL A 54 1.00 -10.00 -6.06
C VAL A 54 -0.48 -10.15 -5.66
N ALA A 55 -1.29 -9.14 -5.94
CA ALA A 55 -2.72 -9.15 -5.67
C ALA A 55 -3.55 -9.85 -6.75
N GLY A 56 -2.94 -10.35 -7.83
CA GLY A 56 -3.66 -11.01 -8.92
C GLY A 56 -4.69 -10.10 -9.61
N GLY A 57 -4.47 -8.78 -9.58
CA GLY A 57 -5.40 -7.78 -10.15
C GLY A 57 -6.54 -7.34 -9.23
N ASP A 58 -6.71 -7.93 -8.03
CA ASP A 58 -7.74 -7.48 -7.07
C ASP A 58 -7.48 -6.07 -6.54
N VAL A 59 -6.20 -5.74 -6.41
CA VAL A 59 -5.72 -4.37 -6.15
C VAL A 59 -5.16 -3.84 -7.47
N THR A 60 -5.74 -2.75 -7.96
CA THR A 60 -5.35 -2.11 -9.22
C THR A 60 -4.49 -0.87 -8.98
N LEU A 61 -3.83 -0.36 -10.03
CA LEU A 61 -3.15 0.93 -9.97
C LEU A 61 -4.11 2.07 -9.59
N GLN A 62 -5.36 2.01 -10.05
CA GLN A 62 -6.39 2.98 -9.70
C GLN A 62 -6.67 2.97 -8.20
N ASP A 63 -6.84 1.80 -7.57
CA ASP A 63 -7.06 1.68 -6.12
C ASP A 63 -5.92 2.31 -5.30
N LEU A 64 -4.67 2.12 -5.74
CA LEU A 64 -3.49 2.69 -5.09
C LEU A 64 -3.49 4.22 -5.19
N ASN A 65 -3.81 4.76 -6.37
CA ASN A 65 -3.89 6.20 -6.61
C ASN A 65 -5.04 6.84 -5.83
N GLU A 66 -6.20 6.19 -5.76
CA GLU A 66 -7.35 6.65 -4.97
C GLU A 66 -7.01 6.68 -3.47
N THR A 67 -6.30 5.66 -2.98
CA THR A 67 -5.83 5.63 -1.58
C THR A 67 -4.88 6.79 -1.29
N ARG A 68 -3.92 7.06 -2.19
CA ARG A 68 -3.00 8.21 -2.05
C ARG A 68 -3.73 9.54 -2.12
N ARG A 69 -4.67 9.67 -3.06
CA ARG A 69 -5.47 10.89 -3.24
C ARG A 69 -6.28 11.20 -1.97
N ALA A 70 -6.98 10.23 -1.41
CA ALA A 70 -7.75 10.40 -0.18
C ALA A 70 -6.87 10.83 1.00
N PHE A 71 -5.65 10.28 1.12
CA PHE A 71 -4.69 10.73 2.13
C PHE A 71 -4.30 12.20 1.96
N LEU A 72 -4.03 12.63 0.72
CA LEU A 72 -3.62 14.00 0.42
C LEU A 72 -4.76 15.00 0.64
N GLU A 73 -5.99 14.65 0.26
CA GLU A 73 -7.18 15.47 0.51
C GLU A 73 -7.38 15.68 2.02
N ALA A 74 -7.37 14.60 2.81
CA ALA A 74 -7.51 14.68 4.26
C ALA A 74 -6.36 15.46 4.94
N ALA A 75 -5.12 15.30 4.44
CA ALA A 75 -3.97 16.03 4.97
C ALA A 75 -4.02 17.53 4.63
N SER A 76 -4.62 17.89 3.50
CA SER A 76 -4.82 19.28 3.10
C SER A 76 -5.88 19.97 3.97
N GLU A 77 -7.01 19.30 4.22
CA GLU A 77 -8.09 19.83 5.07
C GLU A 77 -7.65 20.05 6.52
N ALA A 78 -6.76 19.20 7.05
CA ALA A 78 -6.24 19.33 8.41
C ALA A 78 -5.22 20.48 8.58
N ALA A 79 -4.77 21.10 7.48
CA ALA A 79 -3.81 22.19 7.49
C ALA A 79 -4.46 23.60 7.47
N GLU A 80 -5.79 23.66 7.29
CA GLU A 80 -6.62 24.86 7.39
C GLU A 80 -7.15 25.08 8.81
#